data_AF-A0A497L1T7-F1
#
_entry.id   AF-A0A497L1T7-F1
#
_cell.length_a   1.000
_cell.length_b   1.000
_cell.length_c   1.000
_cell.angle_alpha   90.00
_cell.angle_beta   90.00
_cell.angle_gamma   90.00
#
_symmetry.space_group_name_H-M   'P 1'
#
loop_
_entity.id
_entity.type
_entity.pdbx_description
1 polymer ?
#
loop_
_entity_poly.entity_id
_entity_poly.type
_entity_poly.pdbx_seq_one_letter_code
_entity_poly.pdbx_strand_id
1 'polypeptide(L)'
;MLDGTFWWDDELARISGLRRTSYELGHVPVEESLEALRGLDVGRVVYTHLNHTNPLLDPAQPMAALLREAGFEVARDGMVIEL
;
A
#
# COMPACT_ATOMS: atom_id res chain seq x y z
N MET A 1 -10.34 -5.18 -2.73
CA MET A 1 -9.60 -4.57 -1.61
C MET A 1 -8.35 -5.40 -1.36
N LEU A 2 -7.22 -4.78 -1.03
CA LEU A 2 -5.92 -5.44 -0.84
C LEU A 2 -5.23 -4.96 0.44
N ASP A 3 -4.33 -5.79 0.95
CA ASP A 3 -3.43 -5.43 2.05
C ASP A 3 -2.48 -4.32 1.59
N GLY A 4 -2.37 -3.27 2.40
CA GLY A 4 -1.49 -2.14 2.17
C GLY A 4 -0.63 -1.85 3.39
N THR A 5 -0.27 -2.87 4.18
CA THR A 5 0.39 -2.68 5.47
C THR A 5 1.71 -1.96 5.32
N PHE A 6 2.57 -2.42 4.41
CA PHE A 6 3.88 -1.83 4.15
C PHE A 6 4.05 -1.51 2.66
N TRP A 7 4.70 -0.40 2.36
CA TRP A 7 5.08 -0.06 0.99
C TRP A 7 6.28 -0.90 0.52
N TRP A 8 7.32 -1.00 1.36
CA TRP A 8 8.55 -1.77 1.11
C TRP A 8 8.64 -3.00 2.02
N ASP A 9 9.34 -4.04 1.58
CA ASP A 9 9.62 -5.20 2.45
C ASP A 9 10.43 -4.80 3.70
N ASP A 10 11.38 -3.88 3.59
CA ASP A 10 12.22 -3.42 4.70
C ASP A 10 11.72 -2.10 5.33
N GLU A 11 10.44 -1.73 5.17
CA GLU A 11 9.89 -0.43 5.63
C GLU A 11 10.17 -0.16 7.12
N LEU A 12 10.00 -1.17 7.98
CA LEU A 12 10.25 -1.04 9.41
C LEU A 12 11.71 -0.73 9.71
N ALA A 13 12.65 -1.31 8.95
CA ALA A 13 14.07 -1.02 9.10
C ALA A 13 14.39 0.41 8.65
N ARG A 14 13.78 0.87 7.54
CA ARG A 14 13.99 2.22 6.98
C ARG A 14 13.47 3.34 7.89
N ILE A 15 12.30 3.14 8.49
CA ILE A 15 11.58 4.22 9.20
C ILE A 15 11.69 4.12 10.72
N SER A 16 11.63 2.91 11.28
CA SER A 16 11.58 2.69 12.74
C SER A 16 12.84 2.06 13.33
N GLY A 17 13.77 1.59 12.49
CA GLY A 17 14.98 0.87 12.90
C GLY A 17 14.75 -0.58 13.35
N LEU A 18 13.50 -1.07 13.29
CA LEU A 18 13.16 -2.45 13.62
C LEU A 18 13.54 -3.38 12.45
N ARG A 19 14.36 -4.40 12.75
CA ARG A 19 14.81 -5.40 11.77
C ARG A 19 13.81 -6.55 11.66
N ARG A 20 12.65 -6.24 11.09
CA ARG A 20 11.62 -7.19 10.65
C ARG A 20 11.16 -6.78 9.26
N THR A 21 11.03 -7.74 8.34
CA THR A 21 10.54 -7.44 6.99
C THR A 21 9.01 -7.62 6.90
N SER A 22 8.39 -7.08 5.85
CA SER A 22 6.96 -7.24 5.62
C SER A 22 6.61 -8.71 5.40
N TYR A 23 7.46 -9.44 4.67
CA TYR A 23 7.29 -10.87 4.44
C TYR A 23 7.39 -11.70 5.73
N GLU A 24 8.30 -11.37 6.63
CA GLU A 24 8.37 -12.01 7.95
C GLU A 24 7.11 -11.80 8.80
N LEU A 25 6.37 -10.73 8.52
CA LEU A 25 5.09 -10.41 9.14
C LEU A 25 3.87 -10.89 8.32
N GLY A 26 4.10 -11.53 7.17
CA GLY A 26 3.03 -12.09 6.33
C GLY A 26 2.36 -11.08 5.38
N HIS A 27 3.03 -9.97 5.06
CA HIS A 27 2.51 -8.90 4.21
C HIS A 27 3.31 -8.77 2.92
N VAL A 28 2.61 -8.78 1.78
CA VAL A 28 3.19 -8.48 0.47
C VAL A 28 3.34 -6.95 0.35
N PRO A 29 4.53 -6.42 -0.01
CA PRO A 29 4.70 -4.98 -0.19
C PRO A 29 3.74 -4.37 -1.22
N VAL A 30 3.28 -3.13 -0.97
CA VAL A 30 2.43 -2.41 -1.93
C VAL A 30 3.14 -2.23 -3.27
N GLU A 31 4.45 -1.94 -3.29
CA GLU A 31 5.16 -1.71 -4.56
C GLU A 31 5.17 -2.95 -5.47
N GLU A 32 5.24 -4.15 -4.88
CA GLU A 32 5.24 -5.41 -5.62
C GLU A 32 3.83 -5.75 -6.13
N SER A 33 2.81 -5.63 -5.27
CA SER A 33 1.42 -5.87 -5.68
C SER A 33 0.91 -4.82 -6.69
N LEU A 34 1.37 -3.58 -6.57
CA LEU A 34 1.10 -2.50 -7.53
C LEU A 34 1.63 -2.88 -8.91
N GLU A 35 2.91 -3.27 -9.01
CA GLU A 35 3.53 -3.64 -10.28
C GLU A 35 2.87 -4.89 -10.88
N ALA A 36 2.52 -5.87 -10.06
CA ALA A 36 1.86 -7.09 -10.52
C ALA A 36 0.45 -6.86 -11.09
N LEU A 37 -0.28 -5.85 -10.60
CA LEU A 37 -1.66 -5.59 -10.97
C LEU A 37 -1.82 -4.43 -11.97
N ARG A 38 -0.81 -3.57 -12.10
CA ARG A 38 -0.87 -2.39 -12.98
C ARG A 38 -1.17 -2.81 -14.42
N GLY A 39 -2.21 -2.22 -15.00
CA GLY A 39 -2.62 -2.46 -16.39
C GLY A 39 -3.46 -3.72 -16.61
N LEU A 40 -3.73 -4.51 -15.55
CA LEU A 40 -4.68 -5.62 -15.63
C LEU A 40 -6.12 -5.13 -15.40
N ASP A 41 -7.09 -5.79 -16.03
CA ASP A 41 -8.53 -5.53 -15.82
C ASP A 41 -9.02 -6.25 -14.55
N VAL A 42 -8.64 -5.71 -13.39
CA VAL A 42 -8.99 -6.25 -12.06
C VAL A 42 -10.08 -5.44 -11.36
N GLY A 43 -10.69 -4.49 -12.07
CA GLY A 43 -11.68 -3.57 -11.52
C GLY A 43 -11.10 -2.61 -10.49
N ARG A 44 -11.89 -2.28 -9.45
CA ARG A 44 -11.52 -1.29 -8.43
C ARG A 44 -10.55 -1.87 -7.39
N VAL A 45 -9.35 -1.31 -7.30
CA VAL A 45 -8.35 -1.67 -6.29
C VAL A 45 -8.28 -0.61 -5.20
N VAL A 46 -8.45 -1.05 -3.95
CA VAL A 46 -8.36 -0.19 -2.76
C VAL A 46 -7.45 -0.88 -1.73
N TYR A 47 -6.33 -0.24 -1.39
CA TYR A 47 -5.41 -0.66 -0.33
C TYR A 47 -5.93 -0.24 1.04
N THR A 48 -5.82 -1.11 2.04
CA THR A 48 -6.25 -0.83 3.43
C THR A 48 -5.26 -1.41 4.43
N HIS A 49 -5.52 -1.26 5.74
CA HIS A 49 -4.70 -1.81 6.83
C HIS A 49 -3.25 -1.25 6.84
N LEU A 50 -3.09 0.05 6.62
CA LEU A 50 -1.77 0.68 6.58
C LEU A 50 -1.11 0.66 7.96
N ASN A 51 0.17 0.28 8.01
CA ASN A 51 0.99 0.48 9.20
C ASN A 51 1.32 1.97 9.38
N HIS A 52 1.57 2.40 10.62
CA HIS A 52 1.93 3.78 10.96
C HIS A 52 3.23 4.29 10.29
N THR A 53 4.09 3.40 9.80
CA THR A 53 5.31 3.75 9.05
C THR A 53 5.07 3.92 7.55
N ASN A 54 3.88 3.61 7.06
CA ASN A 54 3.63 3.51 5.63
C ASN A 54 3.58 4.91 5.01
N PRO A 55 4.37 5.19 3.96
CA PRO A 55 4.42 6.51 3.35
C PRO A 55 3.11 6.93 2.68
N LEU A 56 2.20 6.00 2.40
CA LEU A 56 0.87 6.30 1.85
C LEU A 56 -0.04 7.06 2.82
N LEU A 57 0.32 7.13 4.10
CA LEU A 57 -0.36 7.98 5.09
C LEU A 57 -0.19 9.47 4.78
N ASP A 58 0.84 9.85 4.00
CA ASP A 58 1.06 11.21 3.51
C ASP A 58 0.74 11.30 2.01
N PRO A 59 -0.40 11.91 1.61
CA PRO A 59 -0.80 12.03 0.21
C PRO A 59 0.16 12.83 -0.68
N ALA A 60 1.09 13.60 -0.09
CA ALA A 60 2.10 14.36 -0.80
C ALA A 60 3.33 13.51 -1.19
N GLN A 61 3.47 12.31 -0.63
CA GLN A 61 4.56 11.41 -0.97
C GLN A 61 4.47 10.89 -2.41
N PRO A 62 5.60 10.67 -3.11
CA PRO A 62 5.61 10.17 -4.49
C PRO A 62 4.84 8.85 -4.67
N MET A 63 4.88 7.98 -3.65
CA MET A 63 4.20 6.68 -3.63
C MET A 63 2.68 6.80 -3.82
N ALA A 64 2.08 7.86 -3.25
CA ALA A 64 0.65 8.13 -3.44
C ALA A 64 0.34 8.55 -4.90
N ALA A 65 1.27 9.22 -5.60
CA ALA A 65 1.12 9.54 -7.01
C ALA A 65 1.17 8.27 -7.88
N LEU A 66 2.09 7.34 -7.59
CA LEU A 66 2.21 6.07 -8.30
C LEU A 66 0.94 5.22 -8.22
N LEU A 67 0.27 5.20 -7.06
CA LEU A 67 -1.04 4.52 -6.93
C LEU A 67 -2.12 5.19 -7.78
N ARG A 68 -2.22 6.53 -7.72
CA ARG A 68 -3.21 7.28 -8.50
C ARG A 68 -3.01 7.08 -10.02
N GLU A 69 -1.76 7.07 -10.48
CA GLU A 69 -1.42 6.83 -11.89
C GLU A 69 -1.82 5.42 -12.35
N ALA A 70 -1.77 4.42 -11.46
CA ALA A 70 -2.25 3.07 -11.72
C ALA A 70 -3.78 2.91 -11.56
N GLY A 71 -4.49 3.97 -11.16
CA GLY A 71 -5.93 3.92 -10.88
C GLY A 71 -6.29 3.24 -9.57
N PHE A 72 -5.33 3.10 -8.64
CA PHE A 72 -5.52 2.44 -7.36
C PHE A 72 -5.75 3.47 -6.23
N GLU A 73 -6.53 3.08 -5.23
CA GLU A 73 -6.94 3.96 -4.13
C GLU A 73 -6.35 3.49 -2.79
N VAL A 74 -6.23 4.43 -1.85
CA VAL A 74 -5.94 4.14 -0.43
C VAL A 74 -7.23 4.36 0.35
N ALA A 75 -7.61 3.37 1.16
CA ALA A 75 -8.76 3.46 2.03
C ALA A 75 -8.56 4.57 3.07
N ARG A 76 -9.67 5.24 3.42
CA ARG A 76 -9.72 6.24 4.49
C ARG A 76 -10.82 5.90 5.48
N ASP A 77 -10.67 6.36 6.70
CA ASP A 77 -11.71 6.22 7.71
C ASP A 77 -13.04 6.81 7.19
N GLY A 78 -14.12 6.05 7.36
CA GLY A 78 -15.44 6.42 6.86
C GLY A 78 -15.66 6.25 5.35
N MET A 79 -14.71 5.64 4.61
CA MET A 79 -14.91 5.31 3.20
C MET A 79 -16.05 4.29 3.03
N VAL A 80 -17.04 4.65 2.23
CA VAL A 80 -18.12 3.75 1.81
C VAL A 80 -17.76 3.16 0.45
N ILE A 81 -17.90 1.84 0.32
CA ILE A 81 -17.71 1.12 -0.93
C ILE A 81 -19.06 0.55 -1.36
N GLU A 82 -19.54 0.99 -2.51
CA GLU A 82 -20.69 0.42 -3.21
C GLU A 82 -20.18 -0.50 -4.32
N LEU A 83 -20.86 -1.63 -4.51
CA LEU A 83 -20.47 -2.71 -5.42
C LEU A 83 -21.38 -2.74 -6.65
#